data_AF-A0A4Y0BE58-F1
#
_entry.id   AF-A0A4Y0BE58-F1
#
_cell.length_a   1.000
_cell.length_b   1.000
_cell.length_c   1.000
_cell.angle_alpha   90.00
_cell.angle_beta   90.00
_cell.angle_gamma   90.00
#
_symmetry.space_group_name_H-M   'P 1'
#
loop_
_entity.id
_entity.type
_entity.pdbx_description
1 polymer ?
#
loop_
_entity_poly.entity_id
_entity_poly.type
_entity_poly.pdbx_seq_one_letter_code
_entity_poly.pdbx_strand_id
1 'polypeptide(L)'
;MWPCVRPLMVVIFVGAAHGILVVGPKFIRANQNYTVVVSNFLPHLSKVELMMRLEGEPDDGRTILNVTEIIEVWRRTTKDITFHLPEDLSAGNYRIIIDGQRGFSFHKEVGLVFLSKTISCLIQIDKPVFKPGDTVQFRVIVLDAELKPPSRVKTVHVTIRDPQNNVVRKWSSAELHAGVFENNLQITPTPMLGMWNILVLVDGEVLVYKTFEVKEYVLSSFDVEVVPTDVPLEEHQSLSLTIAANYHFGKPVKGHVKVELYLEDDKRDQVKEFEMSGMGQVTLRFNKRLELFHIQQDVTVKTTFIEQDTNRTVVKESQITVYKHPYRVELIKESPQFRPGKPFKCTLQFRHHDGTPAKGVTGKVEVAKIGYETTATSDDEGLIKLELNPMENIEKMYITVSGYSCK
;
A
#
# COMPACT_ATOMS: atom_id res chain seq x y z
N MET A 1 -7.84 6.66 12.53
CA MET A 1 -8.46 5.37 12.92
C MET A 1 -7.92 4.32 11.93
N TRP A 2 -6.81 3.67 12.26
CA TRP A 2 -6.10 2.78 11.32
C TRP A 2 -6.59 1.34 11.47
N PRO A 3 -6.78 0.59 10.37
CA PRO A 3 -7.34 -0.75 10.43
C PRO A 3 -6.30 -1.71 11.01
N CYS A 4 -6.70 -2.38 12.09
CA CYS A 4 -5.94 -3.46 12.70
C CYS A 4 -5.93 -4.64 11.71
N VAL A 5 -4.84 -4.82 10.97
CA VAL A 5 -4.63 -6.01 10.12
C VAL A 5 -4.31 -7.17 11.07
N ARG A 6 -5.33 -7.91 11.47
CA ARG A 6 -5.14 -9.24 12.07
C ARG A 6 -4.70 -10.20 10.97
N PRO A 7 -3.61 -10.96 11.13
CA PRO A 7 -3.32 -12.05 10.20
C PRO A 7 -4.37 -13.14 10.46
N LEU A 8 -5.34 -13.25 9.55
CA LEU A 8 -6.31 -14.34 9.56
C LEU A 8 -5.63 -15.57 8.96
N MET A 9 -5.05 -16.43 9.79
CA MET A 9 -4.56 -17.73 9.34
C MET A 9 -5.74 -18.71 9.27
N VAL A 10 -6.36 -18.82 8.09
CA VAL A 10 -7.37 -19.85 7.83
C VAL A 10 -6.65 -21.13 7.44
N VAL A 11 -6.52 -22.06 8.38
CA VAL A 11 -6.04 -23.41 8.11
C VAL A 11 -7.25 -24.32 7.91
N ILE A 12 -7.46 -24.74 6.67
CA ILE A 12 -8.45 -25.77 6.33
C ILE A 12 -7.73 -27.11 6.39
N PHE A 13 -7.87 -27.84 7.49
CA PHE A 13 -7.51 -29.25 7.53
C PHE A 13 -8.72 -30.09 7.16
N VAL A 14 -8.78 -30.55 5.91
CA VAL A 14 -9.44 -31.82 5.58
C VAL A 14 -8.42 -32.70 4.88
N GLY A 15 -7.44 -33.08 5.67
CA GLY A 15 -6.55 -34.21 5.44
C GLY A 15 -6.17 -34.67 6.82
N ALA A 16 -6.33 -35.95 7.14
CA ALA A 16 -5.70 -36.48 8.33
C ALA A 16 -4.20 -36.15 8.20
N ALA A 17 -3.71 -35.23 9.03
CA ALA A 17 -2.30 -34.86 9.04
C ALA A 17 -1.53 -36.09 9.50
N HIS A 18 -0.93 -36.81 8.56
CA HIS A 18 -0.05 -37.94 8.85
C HIS A 18 1.37 -37.43 8.77
N GLY A 19 2.02 -37.19 9.91
CA GLY A 19 3.42 -36.75 9.92
C GLY A 19 3.79 -35.81 11.05
N ILE A 20 4.95 -35.19 10.89
CA ILE A 20 5.46 -34.13 11.75
C ILE A 20 5.42 -32.82 10.96
N LEU A 21 4.92 -31.77 11.60
CA LEU A 21 5.00 -30.40 11.10
C LEU A 21 6.02 -29.64 11.95
N VAL A 22 7.06 -29.10 11.31
CA VAL A 22 8.04 -28.21 11.95
C VAL A 22 7.88 -26.82 11.35
N VAL A 23 7.70 -25.82 12.20
CA VAL A 23 7.51 -24.42 11.80
C VAL A 23 8.48 -23.55 12.60
N GLY A 24 9.27 -22.74 11.89
CA GLY A 24 10.16 -21.76 12.51
C GLY A 24 10.34 -20.53 11.61
N PRO A 25 10.84 -19.41 12.15
CA PRO A 25 11.17 -18.24 11.36
C PRO A 25 12.21 -18.56 10.27
N LYS A 26 12.10 -17.93 9.09
CA LYS A 26 13.14 -18.02 8.04
C LYS A 26 14.34 -17.10 8.31
N PHE A 27 14.12 -16.06 9.12
CA PHE A 27 15.07 -15.00 9.37
C PHE A 27 15.60 -15.06 10.80
N ILE A 28 16.89 -14.80 10.97
CA ILE A 28 17.57 -14.74 12.26
C ILE A 28 18.27 -13.40 12.47
N ARG A 29 18.45 -13.01 13.73
CA ARG A 29 19.18 -11.80 14.14
C ARG A 29 20.06 -12.13 15.33
N ALA A 30 21.15 -11.38 15.47
CA ALA A 30 22.00 -11.45 16.65
C ALA A 30 21.20 -11.18 17.93
N ASN A 31 21.50 -11.90 19.01
CA ASN A 31 20.87 -11.75 20.33
C ASN A 31 19.32 -11.91 20.34
N GLN A 32 18.74 -12.54 19.31
CA GLN A 32 17.31 -12.84 19.25
C GLN A 32 17.05 -14.32 19.55
N ASN A 33 16.03 -14.61 20.36
CA ASN A 33 15.56 -15.97 20.58
C ASN A 33 14.97 -16.54 19.28
N TYR A 34 15.55 -17.61 18.78
CA TYR A 34 15.06 -18.34 17.61
C TYR A 34 14.23 -19.54 18.07
N THR A 35 12.90 -19.44 17.95
CA THR A 35 11.98 -20.48 18.43
C THR A 35 11.38 -21.28 17.27
N VAL A 36 11.48 -22.59 17.36
CA VAL A 36 10.88 -23.54 16.41
C VAL A 36 9.79 -24.32 17.13
N VAL A 37 8.68 -24.57 16.42
CA VAL A 37 7.52 -25.30 16.92
C VAL A 37 7.40 -26.61 16.15
N VAL A 38 7.34 -27.71 16.88
CA VAL A 38 7.17 -29.06 16.34
C VAL A 38 5.83 -29.62 16.78
N SER A 39 5.00 -30.02 15.81
CA SER A 39 3.73 -30.68 16.06
C SER A 39 3.76 -32.11 15.52
N ASN A 40 3.45 -33.07 16.40
CA ASN A 40 3.45 -34.50 16.06
C ASN A 40 2.03 -35.02 15.83
N PHE A 41 1.70 -35.29 14.57
CA PHE A 41 0.41 -35.84 14.15
C PHE A 41 0.49 -37.33 13.75
N LEU A 42 1.63 -38.00 13.97
CA LEU A 42 1.79 -39.41 13.61
C LEU A 42 0.83 -40.30 14.41
N PRO A 43 0.01 -41.15 13.75
CA PRO A 43 -0.96 -41.99 14.46
C PRO A 43 -0.31 -43.17 15.18
N HIS A 44 0.79 -43.70 14.65
CA HIS A 44 1.36 -45.00 15.04
C HIS A 44 2.45 -44.94 16.11
N LEU A 45 3.11 -43.78 16.31
CA LEU A 45 4.17 -43.60 17.30
C LEU A 45 3.63 -42.80 18.49
N SER A 46 3.85 -43.29 19.72
CA SER A 46 3.45 -42.60 20.95
C SER A 46 4.26 -41.31 21.20
N LYS A 47 5.49 -41.28 20.70
CA LYS A 47 6.41 -40.14 20.75
C LYS A 47 7.43 -40.23 19.62
N VAL A 48 8.02 -39.09 19.27
CA VAL A 48 9.15 -38.99 18.35
C VAL A 48 10.27 -38.21 19.01
N GLU A 49 11.50 -38.64 18.77
CA GLU A 49 12.71 -37.97 19.24
C GLU A 49 13.39 -37.33 18.03
N LEU A 50 13.61 -36.01 18.11
CA LEU A 50 14.23 -35.22 17.07
C LEU A 50 15.50 -34.58 17.62
N MET A 51 16.59 -34.70 16.89
CA MET A 51 17.80 -33.90 17.07
C MET A 51 17.70 -32.69 16.14
N MET A 52 17.79 -31.50 16.72
CA MET A 52 17.75 -30.24 16.00
C MET A 52 19.09 -29.55 16.16
N ARG A 53 19.81 -29.40 15.05
CA ARG A 53 21.11 -28.73 15.00
C ARG A 53 20.96 -27.41 14.27
N LEU A 54 21.21 -26.33 14.97
CA LEU A 54 21.33 -24.99 14.41
C LEU A 54 22.81 -24.70 14.22
N GLU A 55 23.22 -24.60 12.96
CA GLU A 55 24.61 -24.35 12.62
C GLU A 55 24.77 -23.19 11.63
N GLY A 56 25.93 -22.57 11.66
CA GLY A 56 26.30 -21.59 10.66
C GLY A 56 27.72 -21.11 10.79
N GLU A 57 28.24 -20.67 9.65
CA GLU A 57 29.58 -20.16 9.47
C GLU A 57 29.47 -18.70 9.01
N PRO A 58 29.81 -17.74 9.88
CA PRO A 58 29.87 -16.35 9.50
C PRO A 58 31.04 -16.10 8.54
N ASP A 59 30.87 -15.14 7.64
CA ASP A 59 31.85 -14.74 6.62
C ASP A 59 33.17 -14.24 7.26
N ASP A 60 33.12 -13.75 8.51
CA ASP A 60 34.29 -13.31 9.26
C ASP A 60 35.07 -14.47 9.93
N GLY A 61 34.52 -15.68 9.93
CA GLY A 61 35.11 -16.89 10.52
C GLY A 61 35.27 -16.86 12.05
N ARG A 62 34.70 -15.87 12.75
CA ARG A 62 34.96 -15.65 14.19
C ARG A 62 34.04 -16.48 15.09
N THR A 63 32.78 -16.66 14.70
CA THR A 63 31.75 -17.23 15.59
C THR A 63 31.02 -18.39 14.91
N ILE A 64 31.54 -19.60 15.07
CA ILE A 64 30.85 -20.80 14.55
C ILE A 64 29.60 -21.05 15.40
N LEU A 65 28.43 -20.90 14.80
CA LEU A 65 27.18 -21.34 15.42
C LEU A 65 27.10 -22.85 15.25
N ASN A 66 27.02 -23.59 16.36
CA ASN A 66 26.78 -25.04 16.34
C ASN A 66 26.09 -25.45 17.65
N VAL A 67 24.77 -25.31 17.68
CA VAL A 67 23.94 -25.65 18.83
C VAL A 67 23.10 -26.85 18.47
N THR A 68 23.19 -27.91 19.27
CA THR A 68 22.38 -29.12 19.09
C THR A 68 21.49 -29.33 20.29
N GLU A 69 20.22 -29.58 20.02
CA GLU A 69 19.21 -29.85 21.03
C GLU A 69 18.44 -31.12 20.65
N ILE A 70 18.08 -31.92 21.65
CA ILE A 70 17.30 -33.14 21.44
C ILE A 70 15.96 -32.97 22.13
N ILE A 71 14.88 -33.11 21.37
CA ILE A 71 13.53 -32.98 21.88
C ILE A 71 12.72 -34.25 21.67
N GLU A 72 11.93 -34.58 22.69
CA GLU A 72 10.86 -35.57 22.60
C GLU A 72 9.51 -34.87 22.42
N VAL A 73 8.76 -35.26 21.39
CA VAL A 73 7.44 -34.72 21.06
C VAL A 73 6.39 -35.84 21.10
N TRP A 74 5.48 -35.76 22.07
CA TRP A 74 4.43 -36.75 22.27
C TRP A 74 3.38 -36.70 21.17
N ARG A 75 2.72 -37.83 20.92
CA ARG A 75 1.66 -37.93 19.93
C ARG A 75 0.54 -36.92 20.21
N ARG A 76 0.08 -36.22 19.17
CA ARG A 76 -0.97 -35.18 19.23
C ARG A 76 -0.61 -34.03 20.18
N THR A 77 0.68 -33.75 20.33
CA THR A 77 1.16 -32.59 21.08
C THR A 77 2.02 -31.71 20.20
N THR A 78 2.20 -30.49 20.68
CA THR A 78 3.10 -29.50 20.10
C THR A 78 4.13 -29.13 21.15
N LYS A 79 5.38 -28.99 20.73
CA LYS A 79 6.50 -28.58 21.59
C LYS A 79 7.29 -27.48 20.90
N ASP A 80 7.60 -26.43 21.65
CA ASP A 80 8.50 -25.36 21.26
C ASP A 80 9.92 -25.63 21.74
N ILE A 81 10.88 -25.16 20.96
CA ILE A 81 12.30 -25.17 21.29
C ILE A 81 12.90 -23.82 20.91
N THR A 82 13.62 -23.22 21.84
CA THR A 82 14.24 -21.92 21.67
C THR A 82 15.75 -22.05 21.67
N PHE A 83 16.38 -21.55 20.60
CA PHE A 83 17.82 -21.39 20.49
C PHE A 83 18.17 -19.93 20.81
N HIS A 84 19.10 -19.73 21.74
CA HIS A 84 19.63 -18.40 22.05
C HIS A 84 20.77 -18.08 21.09
N LEU A 85 20.55 -17.12 20.19
CA LEU A 85 21.56 -16.70 19.22
C LEU A 85 22.57 -15.75 19.87
N PRO A 86 23.87 -15.87 19.54
CA PRO A 86 24.90 -15.02 20.13
C PRO A 86 24.79 -13.57 19.62
N GLU A 87 25.39 -12.63 20.37
CA GLU A 87 25.31 -11.19 20.07
C GLU A 87 26.27 -10.75 18.95
N ASP A 88 27.34 -11.50 18.72
CA ASP A 88 28.37 -11.27 17.71
C ASP A 88 28.09 -12.00 16.38
N LEU A 89 26.86 -12.48 16.19
CA LEU A 89 26.43 -13.12 14.94
C LEU A 89 26.54 -12.12 13.77
N SER A 90 27.25 -12.50 12.71
CA SER A 90 27.49 -11.65 11.53
C SER A 90 26.94 -12.28 10.24
N ALA A 91 27.15 -11.63 9.09
CA ALA A 91 26.70 -12.18 7.80
C ALA A 91 27.38 -13.53 7.54
N GLY A 92 26.64 -14.48 6.95
CA GLY A 92 27.17 -15.79 6.61
C GLY A 92 26.08 -16.82 6.33
N ASN A 93 26.50 -18.08 6.26
CA ASN A 93 25.63 -19.20 5.91
C ASN A 93 25.12 -19.90 7.16
N TYR A 94 23.82 -19.82 7.39
CA TYR A 94 23.15 -20.44 8.53
C TYR A 94 22.14 -21.47 8.05
N ARG A 95 21.98 -22.56 8.81
CA ARG A 95 20.97 -23.59 8.55
C ARG A 95 20.51 -24.27 9.82
N ILE A 96 19.30 -24.79 9.79
CA ILE A 96 18.81 -25.74 10.78
C ILE A 96 18.64 -27.12 10.14
N ILE A 97 19.18 -28.13 10.80
CA ILE A 97 19.09 -29.54 10.43
C ILE A 97 18.23 -30.24 11.49
N ILE A 98 17.25 -31.02 11.04
CA ILE A 98 16.30 -31.73 11.90
C ILE A 98 16.35 -33.21 11.52
N ASP A 99 16.87 -34.02 12.44
CA ASP A 99 17.05 -35.45 12.26
C ASP A 99 16.17 -36.24 13.22
N GLY A 100 15.43 -37.20 12.69
CA GLY A 100 14.72 -38.19 13.47
C GLY A 100 15.70 -39.19 14.12
N GLN A 101 15.47 -39.48 15.40
CA GLN A 101 16.28 -40.39 16.20
C GLN A 101 15.51 -41.69 16.49
N ARG A 102 16.22 -42.69 17.04
CA ARG A 102 15.64 -43.94 17.58
C ARG A 102 14.69 -44.68 16.62
N GLY A 103 15.10 -44.82 15.36
CA GLY A 103 14.35 -45.57 14.36
C GLY A 103 13.25 -44.78 13.64
N PHE A 104 13.07 -43.49 13.99
CA PHE A 104 12.25 -42.58 13.21
C PHE A 104 13.09 -41.94 12.09
N SER A 105 12.93 -42.39 10.85
CA SER A 105 13.65 -41.82 9.70
C SER A 105 13.02 -40.49 9.29
N PHE A 106 13.73 -39.39 9.57
CA PHE A 106 13.33 -38.04 9.21
C PHE A 106 14.60 -37.20 9.05
N HIS A 107 14.70 -36.46 7.96
CA HIS A 107 15.80 -35.54 7.72
C HIS A 107 15.29 -34.32 6.97
N LYS A 108 15.49 -33.13 7.53
CA LYS A 108 15.18 -31.85 6.87
C LYS A 108 16.26 -30.84 7.18
N GLU A 109 16.65 -30.12 6.13
CA GLU A 109 17.60 -29.02 6.21
C GLU A 109 16.95 -27.76 5.63
N VAL A 110 17.09 -26.64 6.35
CA VAL A 110 16.55 -25.35 5.93
C VAL A 110 17.60 -24.27 6.16
N GLY A 111 18.05 -23.62 5.09
CA GLY A 111 18.90 -22.43 5.21
C GLY A 111 18.15 -21.27 5.88
N LEU A 112 18.83 -20.50 6.71
CA LEU A 112 18.29 -19.35 7.43
C LEU A 112 18.94 -18.06 6.92
N VAL A 113 18.18 -16.97 6.89
CA VAL A 113 18.66 -15.68 6.39
C VAL A 113 19.01 -14.79 7.57
N PHE A 114 20.28 -14.41 7.69
CA PHE A 114 20.72 -13.44 8.68
C PHE A 114 20.32 -12.02 8.26
N LEU A 115 19.68 -11.30 9.18
CA LEU A 115 19.34 -9.89 9.01
C LEU A 115 20.29 -9.05 9.87
N SER A 116 21.30 -8.46 9.21
CA SER A 116 22.31 -7.61 9.86
C SER A 116 21.73 -6.33 10.46
N LYS A 117 20.67 -5.80 9.85
CA LYS A 117 19.99 -4.60 10.35
C LYS A 117 19.03 -4.96 11.48
N THR A 118 19.48 -4.73 12.71
CA THR A 118 18.67 -4.84 13.93
C THR A 118 17.87 -3.58 14.23
N ILE A 119 18.17 -2.48 13.51
CA ILE A 119 17.57 -1.17 13.71
C ILE A 119 16.92 -0.63 12.44
N SER A 120 15.82 0.08 12.61
CA SER A 120 15.11 0.86 11.60
C SER A 120 15.13 2.33 11.97
N CYS A 121 15.31 3.21 11.00
CA CYS A 121 15.35 4.64 11.22
C CYS A 121 14.35 5.34 10.30
N LEU A 122 13.59 6.30 10.84
CA LEU A 122 12.65 7.12 10.10
C LEU A 122 12.95 8.60 10.31
N ILE A 123 12.69 9.40 9.29
CA ILE A 123 12.73 10.87 9.39
C ILE A 123 11.34 11.40 9.12
N GLN A 124 10.81 12.16 10.05
CA GLN A 124 9.58 12.93 9.89
C GLN A 124 9.92 14.41 9.80
N ILE A 125 9.27 15.10 8.87
CA ILE A 125 9.39 16.54 8.65
C ILE A 125 7.97 17.11 8.75
N ASP A 126 7.81 18.31 9.30
CA ASP A 126 6.51 18.96 9.49
C ASP A 126 5.82 19.31 8.16
N LYS A 127 6.60 19.66 7.13
CA LYS A 127 6.11 20.00 5.78
C LYS A 127 6.99 19.39 4.69
N PRO A 128 6.43 19.07 3.51
CA PRO A 128 7.23 18.62 2.37
C PRO A 128 7.90 19.77 1.60
N VAL A 129 7.40 21.00 1.74
CA VAL A 129 7.81 22.20 0.99
C VAL A 129 7.94 23.39 1.95
N PHE A 130 9.02 24.14 1.82
CA PHE A 130 9.33 25.33 2.63
C PHE A 130 9.68 26.54 1.75
N LYS A 131 9.57 27.72 2.34
CA LYS A 131 9.92 29.01 1.73
C LYS A 131 11.24 29.54 2.29
N PRO A 132 11.91 30.47 1.59
CA PRO A 132 12.93 31.30 2.20
C PRO A 132 12.48 31.90 3.54
N GLY A 133 13.30 31.76 4.58
CA GLY A 133 12.97 32.23 5.93
C GLY A 133 12.12 31.27 6.79
N ASP A 134 11.62 30.15 6.26
CA ASP A 134 10.90 29.17 7.09
C ASP A 134 11.85 28.38 8.02
N THR A 135 11.29 27.84 9.09
CA THR A 135 11.97 26.86 9.96
C THR A 135 11.50 25.45 9.62
N VAL A 136 12.43 24.58 9.23
CA VAL A 136 12.18 23.14 9.03
C VAL A 136 12.19 22.46 10.39
N GLN A 137 11.07 21.84 10.79
CA GLN A 137 11.03 21.02 11.99
C GLN A 137 11.10 19.55 11.59
N PHE A 138 12.02 18.81 12.20
CA PHE A 138 12.18 17.39 11.90
C PHE A 138 12.46 16.57 13.15
N ARG A 139 12.15 15.29 13.05
CA ARG A 139 12.56 14.30 14.04
C ARG A 139 13.05 13.02 13.38
N VAL A 140 14.07 12.45 13.99
CA VAL A 140 14.66 11.16 13.66
C VAL A 140 14.16 10.15 14.68
N ILE A 141 13.59 9.06 14.21
CA ILE A 141 13.02 7.99 15.05
C ILE A 141 13.83 6.72 14.78
N VAL A 142 14.46 6.17 15.81
CA VAL A 142 15.26 4.95 15.73
C VAL A 142 14.59 3.87 16.56
N LEU A 143 14.34 2.73 15.93
CA LEU A 143 13.64 1.59 16.51
C LEU A 143 14.46 0.33 16.30
N ASP A 144 14.39 -0.61 17.24
CA ASP A 144 14.88 -1.98 17.07
C ASP A 144 13.85 -2.87 16.36
N ALA A 145 14.15 -4.16 16.25
CA ALA A 145 13.26 -5.16 15.66
C ALA A 145 11.94 -5.36 16.43
N GLU A 146 11.85 -4.93 17.69
CA GLU A 146 10.64 -4.97 18.52
C GLU A 146 9.85 -3.65 18.46
N LEU A 147 10.27 -2.72 17.60
CA LEU A 147 9.71 -1.36 17.51
C LEU A 147 9.87 -0.56 18.81
N LYS A 148 10.95 -0.82 19.55
CA LYS A 148 11.31 -0.11 20.78
C LYS A 148 12.59 0.70 20.56
N PRO A 149 12.87 1.70 21.42
CA PRO A 149 14.14 2.41 21.39
C PRO A 149 15.31 1.43 21.56
N PRO A 150 16.27 1.38 20.63
CA PRO A 150 17.40 0.45 20.72
C PRO A 150 18.25 0.76 21.96
N SER A 151 18.56 -0.27 22.75
CA SER A 151 19.36 -0.10 23.97
C SER A 151 20.80 0.34 23.69
N ARG A 152 21.39 -0.16 22.59
CA ARG A 152 22.79 0.06 22.19
C ARG A 152 23.03 1.38 21.45
N VAL A 153 22.00 1.95 20.80
CA VAL A 153 22.13 3.20 20.03
C VAL A 153 21.60 4.35 20.87
N LYS A 154 22.51 5.16 21.42
CA LYS A 154 22.16 6.36 22.22
C LYS A 154 22.21 7.65 21.42
N THR A 155 23.03 7.68 20.37
CA THR A 155 23.23 8.85 19.53
C THR A 155 23.24 8.45 18.06
N VAL A 156 22.92 9.41 17.19
CA VAL A 156 23.00 9.25 15.74
C VAL A 156 23.73 10.43 15.09
N HIS A 157 24.23 10.24 13.88
CA HIS A 157 24.79 11.32 13.08
C HIS A 157 23.73 11.85 12.12
N VAL A 158 23.37 13.13 12.23
CA VAL A 158 22.40 13.77 11.33
C VAL A 158 23.11 14.85 10.51
N THR A 159 22.90 14.84 9.19
CA THR A 159 23.46 15.86 8.28
C THR A 159 22.37 16.39 7.35
N ILE A 160 22.24 17.70 7.24
CA ILE A 160 21.36 18.35 6.26
C ILE A 160 22.22 18.96 5.16
N ARG A 161 21.85 18.69 3.91
CA ARG A 161 22.52 19.20 2.71
C ARG A 161 21.57 19.99 1.83
N ASP A 162 22.11 21.01 1.18
CA ASP A 162 21.42 21.82 0.17
C ASP A 162 21.35 21.08 -1.19
N PRO A 163 20.68 21.64 -2.22
CA PRO A 163 20.54 21.02 -3.54
C PRO A 163 21.85 20.78 -4.29
N GLN A 164 22.94 21.47 -3.89
CA GLN A 164 24.28 21.30 -4.43
C GLN A 164 25.13 20.35 -3.58
N ASN A 165 24.49 19.65 -2.64
CA ASN A 165 25.10 18.66 -1.74
C ASN A 165 26.10 19.28 -0.74
N ASN A 166 26.05 20.59 -0.51
CA ASN A 166 26.83 21.24 0.54
C ASN A 166 26.24 20.93 1.90
N VAL A 167 27.09 20.66 2.90
CA VAL A 167 26.63 20.42 4.28
C VAL A 167 26.25 21.74 4.93
N VAL A 168 24.96 21.94 5.17
CA VAL A 168 24.42 23.15 5.81
C VAL A 168 24.39 23.00 7.33
N ARG A 169 24.05 21.81 7.82
CA ARG A 169 24.00 21.54 9.27
C ARG A 169 24.40 20.10 9.54
N LYS A 170 25.13 19.89 10.65
CA LYS A 170 25.57 18.57 11.08
C LYS A 170 25.45 18.45 12.60
N TRP A 171 24.89 17.33 13.05
CA TRP A 171 24.93 16.87 14.42
C TRP A 171 25.71 15.57 14.45
N SER A 172 26.97 15.63 14.89
CA SER A 172 27.84 14.45 14.94
C SER A 172 27.49 13.48 16.07
N SER A 173 26.69 13.91 17.05
CA SER A 173 26.25 13.09 18.17
C SER A 173 24.88 13.59 18.64
N ALA A 174 23.85 13.34 17.84
CA ALA A 174 22.48 13.70 18.15
C ALA A 174 21.90 12.70 19.16
N GLU A 175 21.67 13.13 20.41
CA GLU A 175 21.14 12.28 21.47
C GLU A 175 19.69 11.87 21.21
N LEU A 176 19.42 10.58 21.42
CA LEU A 176 18.08 10.00 21.31
C LEU A 176 17.40 9.98 22.68
N HIS A 177 16.26 10.66 22.79
CA HIS A 177 15.36 10.56 23.93
C HIS A 177 14.22 9.61 23.57
N ALA A 178 14.13 8.47 24.26
CA ALA A 178 13.17 7.41 23.93
C ALA A 178 13.19 7.02 22.43
N GLY A 179 14.39 6.94 21.84
CA GLY A 179 14.58 6.58 20.43
C GLY A 179 14.34 7.73 19.45
N VAL A 180 14.09 8.96 19.94
CA VAL A 180 13.77 10.11 19.09
C VAL A 180 14.79 11.23 19.29
N PHE A 181 15.28 11.81 18.19
CA PHE A 181 15.99 13.08 18.17
C PHE A 181 15.14 14.11 17.43
N GLU A 182 14.78 15.20 18.09
CA GLU A 182 14.02 16.31 17.50
C GLU A 182 14.91 17.54 17.34
N ASN A 183 14.83 18.20 16.19
CA ASN A 183 15.55 19.46 15.97
C ASN A 183 14.91 20.29 14.86
N ASN A 184 15.52 21.43 14.56
CA ASN A 184 15.08 22.30 13.49
C ASN A 184 16.26 22.88 12.68
N LEU A 185 15.93 23.40 11.51
CA LEU A 185 16.84 24.16 10.66
C LEU A 185 16.14 25.44 10.18
N GLN A 186 16.72 26.59 10.49
CA GLN A 186 16.28 27.87 9.95
C GLN A 186 16.79 28.03 8.51
N ILE A 187 15.89 28.13 7.54
CA ILE A 187 16.23 28.46 6.15
C ILE A 187 16.55 29.95 6.10
N THR A 188 17.63 30.30 5.40
CA THR A 188 18.03 31.70 5.23
C THR A 188 17.00 32.46 4.37
N PRO A 189 16.93 33.80 4.45
CA PRO A 189 16.06 34.60 3.57
C PRO A 189 16.43 34.51 2.07
N THR A 190 17.67 34.12 1.76
CA THR A 190 18.18 33.89 0.39
C THR A 190 18.85 32.51 0.31
N PRO A 191 18.08 31.41 0.33
CA PRO A 191 18.61 30.05 0.34
C PRO A 191 18.85 29.53 -1.08
N MET A 192 19.56 28.42 -1.21
CA MET A 192 19.54 27.65 -2.46
C MET A 192 18.16 27.00 -2.63
N LEU A 193 17.49 27.30 -3.74
CA LEU A 193 16.20 26.72 -4.10
C LEU A 193 16.39 25.32 -4.69
N GLY A 194 15.43 24.43 -4.46
CA GLY A 194 15.41 23.06 -4.96
C GLY A 194 15.26 22.02 -3.86
N MET A 195 15.72 20.81 -4.13
CA MET A 195 15.58 19.65 -3.23
C MET A 195 16.73 19.58 -2.22
N TRP A 196 16.39 19.67 -0.94
CA TRP A 196 17.31 19.49 0.19
C TRP A 196 17.22 18.07 0.72
N ASN A 197 18.25 17.63 1.46
CA ASN A 197 18.33 16.26 1.97
C ASN A 197 18.76 16.19 3.44
N ILE A 198 18.02 15.45 4.26
CA ILE A 198 18.39 15.05 5.62
C ILE A 198 18.89 13.61 5.58
N LEU A 199 20.12 13.38 5.99
CA LEU A 199 20.77 12.07 6.06
C LEU A 199 21.02 11.68 7.51
N VAL A 200 20.73 10.43 7.85
CA VAL A 200 21.00 9.85 9.18
C VAL A 200 21.92 8.66 9.06
N LEU A 201 23.01 8.68 9.83
CA LEU A 201 23.96 7.58 9.95
C LEU A 201 24.01 7.06 11.38
N VAL A 202 24.21 5.75 11.51
CA VAL A 202 24.49 5.06 12.78
C VAL A 202 25.71 4.18 12.55
N ASP A 203 26.69 4.26 13.46
CA ASP A 203 27.96 3.53 13.37
C ASP A 203 28.69 3.69 12.01
N GLY A 204 28.56 4.86 11.39
CA GLY A 204 29.19 5.18 10.12
C GLY A 204 28.42 4.73 8.87
N GLU A 205 27.32 3.98 9.02
CA GLU A 205 26.47 3.54 7.92
C GLU A 205 25.24 4.42 7.74
N VAL A 206 24.88 4.72 6.49
CA VAL A 206 23.65 5.45 6.17
C VAL A 206 22.44 4.53 6.39
N LEU A 207 21.57 4.89 7.34
CA LEU A 207 20.33 4.15 7.59
C LEU A 207 19.15 4.66 6.78
N VAL A 208 19.00 5.98 6.69
CA VAL A 208 17.84 6.61 6.04
C VAL A 208 18.20 8.01 5.55
N TYR A 209 17.51 8.44 4.50
CA TYR A 209 17.52 9.81 4.02
C TYR A 209 16.08 10.27 3.74
N LYS A 210 15.85 11.59 3.81
CA LYS A 210 14.55 12.20 3.53
C LYS A 210 14.77 13.57 2.92
N THR A 211 14.03 13.86 1.86
CA THR A 211 14.13 15.11 1.14
C THR A 211 12.97 16.05 1.46
N PHE A 212 13.22 17.35 1.32
CA PHE A 212 12.21 18.41 1.34
C PHE A 212 12.56 19.46 0.28
N GLU A 213 11.55 20.16 -0.24
CA GLU A 213 11.76 21.18 -1.27
C GLU A 213 11.80 22.58 -0.63
N VAL A 214 12.76 23.41 -1.02
CA VAL A 214 12.75 24.85 -0.73
C VAL A 214 12.51 25.57 -2.05
N LYS A 215 11.42 26.32 -2.15
CA LYS A 215 11.13 27.12 -3.34
C LYS A 215 10.60 28.48 -2.98
N GLU A 216 10.83 29.43 -3.86
CA GLU A 216 10.12 30.70 -3.81
C GLU A 216 8.64 30.41 -4.00
N TYR A 217 7.90 30.56 -2.91
CA TYR A 217 6.50 30.27 -2.92
C TYR A 217 5.74 31.57 -3.18
N VAL A 218 5.23 31.72 -4.39
CA VAL A 218 4.07 32.57 -4.61
C VAL A 218 2.86 31.71 -4.28
N LEU A 219 2.23 31.95 -3.12
CA LEU A 219 0.88 31.44 -2.89
C LEU A 219 0.04 32.06 -4.00
N SER A 220 -0.49 31.24 -4.91
CA SER A 220 -1.62 31.67 -5.73
C SER A 220 -2.62 32.30 -4.76
N SER A 221 -3.02 33.56 -4.95
CA SER A 221 -3.96 34.19 -4.01
C SER A 221 -5.26 33.41 -3.86
N PHE A 222 -5.56 32.58 -4.86
CA PHE A 222 -6.75 31.75 -4.97
C PHE A 222 -6.43 30.36 -5.54
N ASP A 223 -7.31 29.41 -5.25
CA ASP A 223 -7.27 28.06 -5.82
C ASP A 223 -8.33 27.93 -6.91
N VAL A 224 -8.08 27.05 -7.89
CA VAL A 224 -9.01 26.71 -8.98
C VAL A 224 -9.26 25.21 -8.93
N GLU A 225 -10.51 24.85 -8.65
CA GLU A 225 -11.01 23.49 -8.62
C GLU A 225 -11.84 23.22 -9.87
N VAL A 226 -11.63 22.06 -10.49
CA VAL A 226 -12.33 21.63 -11.71
C VAL A 226 -12.82 20.21 -11.48
N VAL A 227 -14.14 20.04 -11.45
CA VAL A 227 -14.78 18.73 -11.22
C VAL A 227 -15.86 18.48 -12.27
N PRO A 228 -16.11 17.22 -12.65
CA PRO A 228 -17.31 16.87 -13.40
C PRO A 228 -18.57 17.32 -12.65
N THR A 229 -19.50 17.97 -13.35
CA THR A 229 -20.80 18.34 -12.76
C THR A 229 -21.65 17.10 -12.49
N ASP A 230 -21.57 16.15 -13.42
CA ASP A 230 -22.20 14.85 -13.37
C ASP A 230 -21.17 13.81 -13.81
N VAL A 231 -21.45 12.54 -13.51
CA VAL A 231 -20.61 11.42 -13.96
C VAL A 231 -20.52 11.42 -15.50
N PRO A 232 -19.33 11.59 -16.11
CA PRO A 232 -19.21 11.63 -17.56
C PRO A 232 -19.42 10.25 -18.16
N LEU A 233 -20.44 10.10 -19.02
CA LEU A 233 -20.73 8.87 -19.75
C LEU A 233 -20.47 9.06 -21.24
N GLU A 234 -20.00 8.00 -21.90
CA GLU A 234 -19.81 7.95 -23.35
C GLU A 234 -21.08 8.39 -24.09
N GLU A 235 -22.25 7.94 -23.65
CA GLU A 235 -23.54 8.27 -24.28
C GLU A 235 -23.87 9.78 -24.25
N HIS A 236 -23.32 10.53 -23.29
CA HIS A 236 -23.54 11.98 -23.21
C HIS A 236 -22.86 12.73 -24.35
N GLN A 237 -21.81 12.15 -24.97
CA GLN A 237 -20.99 12.76 -26.03
C GLN A 237 -20.55 14.20 -25.71
N SER A 238 -20.41 14.48 -24.41
CA SER A 238 -20.08 15.78 -23.87
C SER A 238 -19.57 15.64 -22.45
N LEU A 239 -18.81 16.64 -22.01
CA LEU A 239 -18.25 16.75 -20.68
C LEU A 239 -18.75 18.03 -20.02
N SER A 240 -19.54 17.89 -18.95
CA SER A 240 -20.01 19.01 -18.13
C SER A 240 -19.11 19.18 -16.91
N LEU A 241 -18.57 20.37 -16.71
CA LEU A 241 -17.62 20.70 -15.66
C LEU A 241 -18.15 21.85 -14.80
N THR A 242 -17.95 21.70 -13.50
CA THR A 242 -18.09 22.79 -12.53
C THR A 242 -16.69 23.27 -12.17
N ILE A 243 -16.46 24.57 -12.36
CA ILE A 243 -15.20 25.24 -12.06
C ILE A 243 -15.45 26.19 -10.90
N ALA A 244 -14.63 26.09 -9.86
CA ALA A 244 -14.70 26.96 -8.70
C ALA A 244 -13.36 27.67 -8.50
N ALA A 245 -13.40 28.99 -8.30
CA ALA A 245 -12.23 29.82 -8.04
C ALA A 245 -12.49 30.69 -6.80
N ASN A 246 -11.79 30.38 -5.70
CA ASN A 246 -11.95 31.08 -4.43
C ASN A 246 -10.59 31.45 -3.85
N TYR A 247 -10.50 32.63 -3.24
CA TYR A 247 -9.36 32.97 -2.39
C TYR A 247 -9.30 31.99 -1.21
N HIS A 248 -8.12 31.82 -0.63
CA HIS A 248 -7.95 30.87 0.47
C HIS A 248 -8.73 31.24 1.74
N PHE A 249 -9.15 32.50 1.86
CA PHE A 249 -10.06 32.98 2.90
C PHE A 249 -11.56 32.84 2.53
N GLY A 250 -11.87 32.13 1.44
CA GLY A 250 -13.22 31.69 1.07
C GLY A 250 -14.05 32.64 0.20
N LYS A 251 -13.55 33.83 -0.16
CA LYS A 251 -14.29 34.73 -1.05
C LYS A 251 -14.18 34.29 -2.53
N PRO A 252 -15.23 34.49 -3.33
CA PRO A 252 -15.22 34.19 -4.75
C PRO A 252 -14.26 35.09 -5.51
N VAL A 253 -13.55 34.53 -6.48
CA VAL A 253 -12.69 35.27 -7.42
C VAL A 253 -13.47 35.53 -8.69
N LYS A 254 -13.40 36.76 -9.19
CA LYS A 254 -13.95 37.12 -10.50
C LYS A 254 -12.83 37.12 -11.54
N GLY A 255 -13.09 36.50 -12.68
CA GLY A 255 -12.10 36.40 -13.73
C GLY A 255 -12.56 35.69 -14.98
N HIS A 256 -11.67 35.72 -15.95
CA HIS A 256 -11.81 35.08 -17.25
C HIS A 256 -11.29 33.65 -17.19
N VAL A 257 -12.04 32.70 -17.75
CA VAL A 257 -11.69 31.28 -17.73
C VAL A 257 -11.62 30.73 -19.14
N LYS A 258 -10.50 30.09 -19.46
CA LYS A 258 -10.29 29.32 -20.68
C LYS A 258 -10.16 27.84 -20.33
N VAL A 259 -11.00 27.01 -20.91
CA VAL A 259 -11.04 25.56 -20.69
C VAL A 259 -10.74 24.85 -22.00
N GLU A 260 -9.69 24.05 -22.03
CA GLU A 260 -9.23 23.27 -23.17
C GLU A 260 -9.36 21.78 -22.85
N LEU A 261 -10.05 21.04 -23.73
CA LEU A 261 -10.25 19.59 -23.60
C LEU A 261 -9.40 18.87 -24.66
N TYR A 262 -8.73 17.80 -24.22
CA TYR A 262 -7.92 16.91 -25.03
C TYR A 262 -8.44 15.48 -24.82
N LEU A 263 -8.96 14.86 -25.89
CA LEU A 263 -9.48 13.49 -25.84
C LEU A 263 -8.36 12.43 -25.98
N GLU A 264 -7.32 12.79 -26.73
CA GLU A 264 -6.11 12.01 -26.97
C GLU A 264 -4.91 12.96 -26.79
N ASP A 265 -3.75 12.42 -26.38
CA ASP A 265 -2.57 13.23 -26.07
C ASP A 265 -2.23 14.24 -27.17
N ASP A 266 -1.93 15.47 -26.73
CA ASP A 266 -1.55 16.65 -27.53
C ASP A 266 -2.56 17.19 -28.56
N LYS A 267 -3.70 16.53 -28.79
CA LYS A 267 -4.71 17.01 -29.74
C LYS A 267 -5.92 17.62 -29.04
N ARG A 268 -5.99 18.95 -29.10
CA ARG A 268 -7.10 19.73 -28.56
C ARG A 268 -8.39 19.44 -29.32
N ASP A 269 -9.42 19.01 -28.60
CA ASP A 269 -10.76 18.81 -29.11
C ASP A 269 -11.59 20.08 -28.97
N GLN A 270 -11.89 20.51 -27.74
CA GLN A 270 -12.72 21.69 -27.48
C GLN A 270 -11.98 22.81 -26.76
N VAL A 271 -12.45 24.04 -27.01
CA VAL A 271 -12.08 25.22 -26.23
C VAL A 271 -13.34 26.02 -25.92
N LYS A 272 -13.50 26.41 -24.66
CA LYS A 272 -14.50 27.41 -24.27
C LYS A 272 -13.88 28.45 -23.36
N GLU A 273 -14.34 29.67 -23.55
CA GLU A 273 -13.95 30.84 -22.78
C GLU A 273 -15.20 31.52 -22.23
N PHE A 274 -15.16 31.91 -20.96
CA PHE A 274 -16.26 32.61 -20.30
C PHE A 274 -15.78 33.37 -19.05
N GLU A 275 -16.58 34.34 -18.62
CA GLU A 275 -16.39 35.05 -17.35
C GLU A 275 -17.13 34.33 -16.24
N MET A 276 -16.52 34.23 -15.04
CA MET A 276 -17.20 33.72 -13.85
C MET A 276 -16.83 34.51 -12.60
N SER A 277 -17.65 34.38 -11.56
CA SER A 277 -17.35 34.87 -10.22
C SER A 277 -17.63 33.76 -9.20
N GLY A 278 -16.57 33.24 -8.59
CA GLY A 278 -16.65 32.16 -7.62
C GLY A 278 -16.86 30.79 -8.24
N MET A 279 -17.99 30.56 -8.91
CA MET A 279 -18.33 29.27 -9.52
C MET A 279 -18.95 29.46 -10.91
N GLY A 280 -18.62 28.57 -11.83
CA GLY A 280 -19.17 28.53 -13.17
C GLY A 280 -19.32 27.10 -13.68
N GLN A 281 -20.25 26.88 -14.61
CA GLN A 281 -20.46 25.60 -15.27
C GLN A 281 -20.24 25.72 -16.76
N VAL A 282 -19.62 24.70 -17.34
CA VAL A 282 -19.34 24.64 -18.78
C VAL A 282 -19.55 23.22 -19.30
N THR A 283 -20.26 23.10 -20.42
CA THR A 283 -20.41 21.84 -21.15
C THR A 283 -19.60 21.86 -22.44
N LEU A 284 -18.69 20.92 -22.62
CA LEU A 284 -17.86 20.74 -23.80
C LEU A 284 -18.40 19.55 -24.60
N ARG A 285 -19.03 19.80 -25.75
CA ARG A 285 -19.51 18.73 -26.65
C ARG A 285 -18.35 18.23 -27.49
N PHE A 286 -18.12 16.93 -27.57
CA PHE A 286 -17.00 16.40 -28.34
C PHE A 286 -17.17 16.72 -29.84
N ASN A 287 -16.12 17.16 -30.53
CA ASN A 287 -16.24 17.50 -31.96
C ASN A 287 -16.52 16.27 -32.82
N LYS A 288 -15.93 15.14 -32.42
CA LYS A 288 -16.16 13.84 -33.02
C LYS A 288 -16.80 12.94 -31.98
N ARG A 289 -17.54 11.94 -32.47
CA ARG A 289 -18.08 10.90 -31.60
C ARG A 289 -16.93 10.23 -30.85
N LEU A 290 -16.99 10.26 -29.53
CA LEU A 290 -16.08 9.52 -28.67
C LEU A 290 -16.60 8.08 -28.60
N GLU A 291 -15.74 7.13 -28.97
CA GLU A 291 -16.01 5.69 -28.89
C GLU A 291 -14.94 5.04 -28.01
N LEU A 292 -15.35 4.56 -26.85
CA LEU A 292 -14.49 3.92 -25.87
C LEU A 292 -14.25 2.46 -26.26
N PHE A 293 -12.99 2.14 -26.57
CA PHE A 293 -12.54 0.75 -26.77
C PHE A 293 -12.58 -0.06 -25.47
N HIS A 294 -12.38 0.59 -24.33
CA HIS A 294 -12.42 0.00 -22.99
C HIS A 294 -13.65 0.49 -22.20
N ILE A 295 -13.77 0.05 -20.95
CA ILE A 295 -14.88 0.45 -20.06
C ILE A 295 -14.82 1.93 -19.63
N GLN A 296 -13.64 2.55 -19.78
CA GLN A 296 -13.38 3.95 -19.44
C GLN A 296 -12.19 4.50 -20.24
N GLN A 297 -12.07 5.81 -20.32
CA GLN A 297 -10.92 6.54 -20.86
C GLN A 297 -10.73 7.84 -20.09
N ASP A 298 -9.49 8.19 -19.78
CA ASP A 298 -9.17 9.48 -19.19
C ASP A 298 -9.00 10.52 -20.29
N VAL A 299 -9.62 11.69 -20.09
CA VAL A 299 -9.45 12.87 -20.95
C VAL A 299 -8.79 13.97 -20.15
N THR A 300 -7.96 14.77 -20.81
CA THR A 300 -7.21 15.84 -20.14
C THR A 300 -7.96 17.16 -20.30
N VAL A 301 -8.19 17.85 -19.19
CA VAL A 301 -8.74 19.20 -19.15
C VAL A 301 -7.71 20.16 -18.62
N LYS A 302 -7.37 21.16 -19.42
CA LYS A 302 -6.51 22.28 -19.05
C LYS A 302 -7.36 23.52 -18.85
N THR A 303 -7.39 24.02 -17.62
CA THR A 303 -8.14 25.21 -17.23
C THR A 303 -7.17 26.33 -16.90
N THR A 304 -7.31 27.47 -17.58
CA THR A 304 -6.54 28.69 -17.33
C THR A 304 -7.50 29.75 -16.80
N PHE A 305 -7.28 30.22 -15.57
CA PHE A 305 -8.07 31.25 -14.92
C PHE A 305 -7.26 32.54 -14.79
N ILE A 306 -7.78 33.66 -15.25
CA ILE A 306 -7.15 34.98 -15.18
C ILE A 306 -8.01 35.90 -14.31
N GLU A 307 -7.47 36.29 -13.15
CA GLU A 307 -8.14 37.19 -12.20
C GLU A 307 -8.32 38.59 -12.79
N GLN A 308 -9.53 39.15 -12.67
CA GLN A 308 -9.90 40.41 -13.34
C GLN A 308 -9.05 41.62 -12.90
N ASP A 309 -8.75 41.74 -11.61
CA ASP A 309 -8.13 42.97 -11.06
C ASP A 309 -6.59 42.97 -11.15
N THR A 310 -5.97 41.79 -11.08
CA THR A 310 -4.52 41.65 -10.97
C THR A 310 -3.88 41.03 -12.21
N ASN A 311 -4.69 40.48 -13.13
CA ASN A 311 -4.26 39.61 -14.22
C ASN A 311 -3.43 38.38 -13.78
N ARG A 312 -3.53 37.99 -12.49
CA ARG A 312 -2.89 36.75 -12.02
C ARG A 312 -3.52 35.56 -12.70
N THR A 313 -2.67 34.70 -13.24
CA THR A 313 -3.08 33.52 -13.98
C THR A 313 -2.80 32.26 -13.16
N VAL A 314 -3.81 31.39 -13.03
CA VAL A 314 -3.67 30.04 -12.47
C VAL A 314 -4.00 29.04 -13.55
N VAL A 315 -3.11 28.08 -13.78
CA VAL A 315 -3.32 26.99 -14.74
C VAL A 315 -3.47 25.69 -13.95
N LYS A 316 -4.55 24.96 -14.23
CA LYS A 316 -4.85 23.64 -13.64
C LYS A 316 -5.03 22.63 -14.75
N GLU A 317 -4.27 21.55 -14.70
CA GLU A 317 -4.50 20.37 -15.54
C GLU A 317 -5.15 19.28 -14.68
N SER A 318 -6.17 18.63 -15.22
CA SER A 318 -6.94 17.59 -14.54
C SER A 318 -7.27 16.47 -15.50
N GLN A 319 -7.05 15.23 -15.06
CA GLN A 319 -7.52 14.06 -15.77
C GLN A 319 -8.93 13.73 -15.30
N ILE A 320 -9.85 13.57 -16.24
CA ILE A 320 -11.24 13.27 -15.98
C ILE A 320 -11.59 11.97 -16.71
N THR A 321 -12.10 11.01 -15.98
CA THR A 321 -12.50 9.72 -16.54
C THR A 321 -13.89 9.80 -17.16
N VAL A 322 -14.00 9.37 -18.41
CA VAL A 322 -15.27 9.13 -19.11
C VAL A 322 -15.57 7.64 -19.09
N TYR A 323 -16.77 7.27 -18.66
CA TYR A 323 -17.16 5.88 -18.45
C TYR A 323 -18.14 5.38 -19.52
N LYS A 324 -18.09 4.10 -19.82
CA LYS A 324 -19.03 3.45 -20.73
C LYS A 324 -20.40 3.17 -20.11
N HIS A 325 -20.42 2.97 -18.79
CA HIS A 325 -21.61 2.62 -18.02
C HIS A 325 -21.70 3.47 -16.73
N PRO A 326 -22.90 3.73 -16.20
CA PRO A 326 -23.11 4.59 -15.01
C PRO A 326 -22.70 3.98 -13.67
N TYR A 327 -22.32 2.70 -13.65
CA TYR A 327 -21.85 1.99 -12.47
C TYR A 327 -20.80 0.95 -12.86
N ARG A 328 -20.04 0.51 -11.86
CA ARG A 328 -19.12 -0.63 -11.93
C ARG A 328 -19.64 -1.79 -11.10
N VAL A 329 -19.18 -2.98 -11.43
CA VAL A 329 -19.55 -4.23 -10.75
C VAL A 329 -18.29 -4.94 -10.28
N GLU A 330 -18.27 -5.29 -8.99
CA GLU A 330 -17.17 -6.03 -8.38
C GLU A 330 -17.71 -7.32 -7.75
N LEU A 331 -16.96 -8.41 -7.89
CA LEU A 331 -17.30 -9.69 -7.28
C LEU A 331 -16.64 -9.81 -5.90
N ILE A 332 -17.45 -9.73 -4.86
CA ILE A 332 -17.03 -9.99 -3.48
C ILE A 332 -17.24 -11.48 -3.20
N LYS A 333 -16.20 -12.14 -2.71
CA LYS A 333 -16.19 -13.58 -2.44
C LYS A 333 -15.99 -13.83 -0.96
N GLU A 334 -16.68 -14.83 -0.40
CA GLU A 334 -16.46 -15.25 0.99
C GLU A 334 -15.04 -15.83 1.21
N SER A 335 -14.50 -16.47 0.17
CA SER A 335 -13.14 -16.99 0.11
C SER A 335 -12.53 -16.74 -1.27
N PRO A 336 -11.19 -16.60 -1.38
CA PRO A 336 -10.54 -16.33 -2.67
C PRO A 336 -10.87 -17.35 -3.75
N GLN A 337 -11.09 -18.61 -3.34
CA GLN A 337 -11.43 -19.77 -4.17
C GLN A 337 -12.63 -20.50 -3.57
N PHE A 338 -13.44 -21.13 -4.42
CA PHE A 338 -14.50 -22.04 -3.99
C PHE A 338 -13.92 -23.43 -3.69
N ARG A 339 -14.67 -24.26 -2.95
CA ARG A 339 -14.35 -25.67 -2.77
C ARG A 339 -15.28 -26.52 -3.63
N PRO A 340 -14.77 -27.46 -4.43
CA PRO A 340 -15.63 -28.36 -5.21
C PRO A 340 -16.62 -29.11 -4.31
N GLY A 341 -17.87 -29.27 -4.79
CA GLY A 341 -18.93 -29.97 -4.07
C GLY A 341 -19.48 -29.25 -2.82
N LYS A 342 -19.10 -28.00 -2.57
CA LYS A 342 -19.59 -27.19 -1.44
C LYS A 342 -20.24 -25.89 -1.94
N PRO A 343 -21.32 -25.42 -1.30
CA PRO A 343 -21.89 -24.11 -1.60
C PRO A 343 -20.83 -23.02 -1.51
N PHE A 344 -20.88 -22.08 -2.44
CA PHE A 344 -19.99 -20.94 -2.53
C PHE A 344 -20.81 -19.65 -2.55
N LYS A 345 -20.63 -18.83 -1.53
CA LYS A 345 -21.31 -17.54 -1.40
C LYS A 345 -20.47 -16.43 -1.97
N CYS A 346 -21.07 -15.66 -2.87
CA CYS A 346 -20.48 -14.46 -3.42
C CYS A 346 -21.54 -13.37 -3.58
N THR A 347 -21.09 -12.15 -3.80
CA THR A 347 -21.95 -10.99 -3.94
C THR A 347 -21.43 -10.14 -5.08
N LEU A 348 -22.32 -9.78 -6.00
CA LEU A 348 -22.05 -8.76 -6.99
C LEU A 348 -22.35 -7.41 -6.34
N GLN A 349 -21.34 -6.56 -6.23
CA GLN A 349 -21.46 -5.22 -5.68
C GLN A 349 -21.48 -4.19 -6.81
N PHE A 350 -22.58 -3.45 -6.88
CA PHE A 350 -22.84 -2.39 -7.83
C PHE A 350 -22.60 -1.04 -7.17
N ARG A 351 -21.71 -0.24 -7.76
CA ARG A 351 -21.32 1.08 -7.26
C ARG A 351 -21.35 2.10 -8.39
N HIS A 352 -21.89 3.28 -8.14
CA HIS A 352 -21.64 4.43 -8.99
C HIS A 352 -20.15 4.80 -8.93
N HIS A 353 -19.68 5.59 -9.90
CA HIS A 353 -18.26 5.96 -10.00
C HIS A 353 -17.78 6.84 -8.84
N ASP A 354 -18.69 7.49 -8.12
CA ASP A 354 -18.42 8.21 -6.86
C ASP A 354 -18.29 7.28 -5.62
N GLY A 355 -18.54 5.98 -5.78
CA GLY A 355 -18.50 4.98 -4.71
C GLY A 355 -19.81 4.78 -3.95
N THR A 356 -20.88 5.50 -4.28
CA THR A 356 -22.20 5.28 -3.68
C THR A 356 -22.85 3.99 -4.21
N PRO A 357 -23.73 3.33 -3.42
CA PRO A 357 -24.45 2.14 -3.87
C PRO A 357 -25.35 2.40 -5.09
N ALA A 358 -25.23 1.57 -6.13
CA ALA A 358 -26.14 1.62 -7.27
C ALA A 358 -27.32 0.65 -7.05
N LYS A 359 -28.44 1.21 -6.59
CA LYS A 359 -29.66 0.49 -6.20
C LYS A 359 -30.57 0.22 -7.42
N GLY A 360 -31.36 -0.85 -7.38
CA GLY A 360 -32.37 -1.10 -8.41
C GLY A 360 -31.81 -1.54 -9.77
N VAL A 361 -30.51 -1.79 -9.88
CA VAL A 361 -29.86 -2.25 -11.11
C VAL A 361 -30.30 -3.69 -11.37
N THR A 362 -31.09 -3.88 -12.41
CA THR A 362 -31.61 -5.20 -12.80
C THR A 362 -30.74 -5.79 -13.90
N GLY A 363 -30.31 -7.03 -13.72
CA GLY A 363 -29.49 -7.74 -14.71
C GLY A 363 -29.67 -9.25 -14.64
N LYS A 364 -29.22 -9.92 -15.69
CA LYS A 364 -29.17 -11.37 -15.77
C LYS A 364 -27.79 -11.85 -15.30
N VAL A 365 -27.78 -12.74 -14.32
CA VAL A 365 -26.57 -13.40 -13.81
C VAL A 365 -26.56 -14.84 -14.31
N GLU A 366 -25.47 -15.23 -14.96
CA GLU A 366 -25.29 -16.57 -15.52
C GLU A 366 -23.96 -17.18 -15.04
N VAL A 367 -24.01 -18.46 -14.66
CA VAL A 367 -22.84 -19.29 -14.38
C VAL A 367 -22.94 -20.58 -15.17
N ALA A 368 -22.50 -20.52 -16.43
CA ALA A 368 -22.74 -21.56 -17.44
C ALA A 368 -22.33 -22.98 -16.99
N LYS A 369 -21.18 -23.11 -16.30
CA LYS A 369 -20.65 -24.42 -15.88
C LYS A 369 -21.48 -25.16 -14.83
N ILE A 370 -22.36 -24.46 -14.12
CA ILE A 370 -23.29 -25.05 -13.14
C ILE A 370 -24.75 -24.93 -13.60
N GLY A 371 -25.01 -24.44 -14.81
CA GLY A 371 -26.37 -24.17 -15.30
C GLY A 371 -27.16 -23.19 -14.43
N TYR A 372 -26.47 -22.31 -13.70
CA TYR A 372 -27.13 -21.31 -12.85
C TYR A 372 -27.47 -20.08 -13.69
N GLU A 373 -28.73 -19.67 -13.61
CA GLU A 373 -29.24 -18.49 -14.30
C GLU A 373 -30.28 -17.82 -13.41
N THR A 374 -30.16 -16.51 -13.22
CA THR A 374 -31.16 -15.74 -12.50
C THR A 374 -31.23 -14.31 -13.02
N THR A 375 -32.42 -13.72 -12.97
CA THR A 375 -32.57 -12.27 -13.12
C THR A 375 -32.73 -11.69 -11.73
N ALA A 376 -31.83 -10.78 -11.37
CA ALA A 376 -31.79 -10.20 -10.03
C ALA A 376 -31.61 -8.68 -10.12
N THR A 377 -32.06 -8.01 -9.07
CA THR A 377 -32.00 -6.57 -8.91
C THR A 377 -31.18 -6.24 -7.67
N SER A 378 -30.28 -5.25 -7.77
CA SER A 378 -29.46 -4.83 -6.64
C SER A 378 -30.31 -4.22 -5.52
N ASP A 379 -30.00 -4.59 -4.28
CA ASP A 379 -30.68 -4.08 -3.08
C ASP A 379 -30.28 -2.62 -2.75
N ASP A 380 -30.75 -2.12 -1.60
CA ASP A 380 -30.46 -0.76 -1.13
C ASP A 380 -28.97 -0.48 -0.89
N GLU A 381 -28.15 -1.52 -0.74
CA GLU A 381 -26.70 -1.43 -0.58
C GLU A 381 -25.96 -1.71 -1.90
N GLY A 382 -26.71 -1.82 -3.01
CA GLY A 382 -26.17 -2.09 -4.33
C GLY A 382 -25.68 -3.55 -4.47
N LEU A 383 -26.25 -4.49 -3.73
CA LEU A 383 -25.77 -5.87 -3.68
C LEU A 383 -26.74 -6.85 -4.35
N ILE A 384 -26.18 -7.83 -5.06
CA ILE A 384 -26.87 -9.05 -5.47
C ILE A 384 -26.13 -10.24 -4.84
N LYS A 385 -26.75 -10.87 -3.84
CA LYS A 385 -26.19 -12.03 -3.14
C LYS A 385 -26.48 -13.29 -3.92
N LEU A 386 -25.45 -14.11 -4.10
CA LEU A 386 -25.51 -15.38 -4.85
C LEU A 386 -25.03 -16.52 -3.95
N GLU A 387 -25.72 -17.64 -4.03
CA GLU A 387 -25.29 -18.91 -3.45
C GLU A 387 -25.17 -19.94 -4.57
N LEU A 388 -23.94 -20.24 -4.96
CA LEU A 388 -23.62 -21.10 -6.09
C LEU A 388 -23.27 -22.50 -5.59
N ASN A 389 -23.74 -23.54 -6.28
CA ASN A 389 -23.52 -24.93 -5.89
C ASN A 389 -22.64 -25.65 -6.95
N PRO A 390 -21.30 -25.54 -6.88
CA PRO A 390 -20.40 -26.19 -7.82
C PRO A 390 -20.35 -27.71 -7.63
N MET A 391 -20.40 -28.44 -8.74
CA MET A 391 -20.14 -29.90 -8.78
C MET A 391 -18.67 -30.20 -8.46
N GLU A 392 -18.37 -31.43 -8.03
CA GLU A 392 -17.02 -31.84 -7.61
C GLU A 392 -15.97 -31.78 -8.73
N ASN A 393 -16.38 -31.93 -9.99
CA ASN A 393 -15.51 -31.93 -11.15
C ASN A 393 -15.27 -30.53 -11.76
N ILE A 394 -15.82 -29.46 -11.16
CA ILE A 394 -15.67 -28.11 -11.69
C ILE A 394 -14.39 -27.48 -11.16
N GLU A 395 -13.50 -27.11 -12.08
CA GLU A 395 -12.25 -26.42 -11.74
C GLU A 395 -12.39 -24.89 -11.66
N LYS A 396 -13.34 -24.31 -12.40
CA LYS A 396 -13.53 -22.85 -12.53
C LYS A 396 -15.00 -22.53 -12.75
N MET A 397 -15.48 -21.42 -12.19
CA MET A 397 -16.79 -20.84 -12.48
C MET A 397 -16.60 -19.50 -13.18
N TYR A 398 -17.25 -19.31 -14.32
CA TYR A 398 -17.33 -18.03 -15.02
C TYR A 398 -18.66 -17.40 -14.66
N ILE A 399 -18.63 -16.31 -13.91
CA ILE A 399 -19.82 -15.55 -13.52
C ILE A 399 -19.92 -14.40 -14.50
N THR A 400 -20.94 -14.46 -15.36
CA THR A 400 -21.23 -13.42 -16.33
C THR A 400 -22.45 -12.66 -15.86
N VAL A 401 -22.43 -11.34 -16.03
CA VAL A 401 -23.58 -10.49 -15.72
C VAL A 401 -23.87 -9.59 -16.91
N SER A 402 -25.13 -9.59 -17.38
CA SER A 402 -25.54 -8.93 -18.62
C SER A 402 -26.90 -8.24 -18.50
N GLY A 403 -27.20 -7.34 -19.45
CA GLY A 403 -28.56 -6.84 -19.69
C GLY A 403 -29.07 -5.77 -18.73
N TYR A 404 -28.25 -4.77 -18.41
CA TYR A 404 -28.66 -3.77 -17.45
C TYR A 404 -29.47 -2.62 -18.05
N SER A 405 -30.60 -2.32 -17.42
CA SER A 405 -31.30 -1.05 -17.55
C SER A 405 -31.55 -0.51 -16.15
N CYS A 406 -31.29 0.78 -15.93
CA CYS A 406 -31.87 1.49 -14.81
C CYS A 406 -33.29 1.89 -15.24
N LYS A 407 -34.32 1.52 -14.46
CA LYS A 407 -35.66 2.05 -14.67
C LYS A 407 -35.84 3.37 -13.96
#